data_AF-A0AA42L363-F1
#
_entry.id   AF-A0AA42L363-F1
#
_cell.length_a   1.000
_cell.length_b   1.000
_cell.length_c   1.000
_cell.angle_alpha   90.00
_cell.angle_beta   90.00
_cell.angle_gamma   90.00
#
_symmetry.space_group_name_H-M   'P 1'
#
loop_
_entity.id
_entity.type
_entity.pdbx_description
1 polymer ?
#
loop_
_entity_poly.entity_id
_entity_poly.type
_entity_poly.pdbx_seq_one_letter_code
_entity_poly.pdbx_strand_id
1 'polypeptide(L)'
;MMKKRFLFTAGERLRALRSLTGLSRRAFAEVVGMKAKDVENIEYGNQRMRDLDFQKVCSVYPDFSRWITYEGPLDPAEVSWKVEDSAQRAAVYLVRSNPQLLATLGLTLEEWQARHHAVLDSLDEEERQLREDIPEE
;
A
#
# COMPACT_ATOMS: atom_id res chain seq x y z
N MET A 1 11.53 -27.10 -8.57
CA MET A 1 11.25 -26.79 -7.16
C MET A 1 11.23 -25.27 -7.02
N MET A 2 10.06 -24.65 -6.78
CA MET A 2 10.00 -23.18 -6.64
C MET A 2 10.71 -22.79 -5.34
N LYS A 3 11.72 -21.91 -5.44
CA LYS A 3 12.32 -21.27 -4.26
C LYS A 3 11.20 -20.49 -3.57
N LYS A 4 10.73 -20.96 -2.41
CA LYS A 4 9.80 -20.21 -1.57
C LYS A 4 10.48 -18.86 -1.29
N ARG A 5 9.93 -17.77 -1.85
CA ARG A 5 10.43 -16.40 -1.64
C ARG A 5 10.17 -15.88 -0.22
N PHE A 6 9.33 -16.59 0.55
CA PHE A 6 8.90 -16.26 1.91
C PHE A 6 8.98 -17.52 2.79
N LEU A 7 9.41 -17.40 4.05
CA LEU A 7 9.43 -18.50 5.02
C LEU A 7 8.00 -18.86 5.47
N PHE A 8 7.11 -17.86 5.57
CA PHE A 8 5.74 -18.02 6.04
C PHE A 8 4.70 -17.58 5.00
N THR A 9 3.56 -18.28 4.98
CA THR A 9 2.37 -17.87 4.24
C THR A 9 1.66 -16.70 4.93
N ALA A 10 0.83 -15.96 4.19
CA ALA A 10 -0.02 -14.92 4.78
C ALA A 10 -0.89 -15.44 5.95
N GLY A 11 -1.41 -16.66 5.84
CA GLY A 11 -2.20 -17.30 6.89
C GLY A 11 -1.40 -17.59 8.17
N GLU A 12 -0.17 -18.10 8.02
CA GLU A 12 0.73 -18.32 9.16
C GLU A 12 1.11 -17.00 9.84
N ARG A 13 1.38 -15.94 9.05
CA ARG A 13 1.69 -14.60 9.55
C ARG A 13 0.51 -13.97 10.29
N LEU A 14 -0.72 -14.16 9.78
CA LEU A 14 -1.97 -13.75 10.43
C LEU A 14 -2.18 -14.50 11.76
N ARG A 15 -1.94 -15.81 11.78
CA ARG A 15 -2.03 -16.63 13.00
C ARG A 15 -1.04 -16.18 14.06
N ALA A 16 0.18 -15.85 13.66
CA ALA A 16 1.21 -15.33 14.56
C ALA A 16 0.78 -13.98 15.18
N LEU A 17 0.31 -13.04 14.35
CA LEU A 17 -0.24 -11.77 14.83
C LEU A 17 -1.38 -11.97 15.82
N ARG A 18 -2.37 -12.83 15.50
CA ARG A 18 -3.46 -13.12 16.45
C ARG A 18 -2.92 -13.68 17.77
N SER A 19 -2.00 -14.63 17.69
CA SER A 19 -1.42 -15.26 18.89
C SER A 19 -0.68 -14.24 19.77
N LEU A 20 0.01 -13.28 19.15
CA LEU A 20 0.70 -12.18 19.85
C LEU A 20 -0.27 -11.29 20.63
N THR A 21 -1.46 -11.03 20.10
CA THR A 21 -2.49 -10.22 20.78
C THR A 21 -3.15 -10.94 21.97
N GLY A 22 -2.93 -12.26 22.13
CA GLY A 22 -3.63 -13.08 23.13
C GLY A 22 -5.11 -13.31 22.84
N LEU A 23 -5.63 -12.85 21.69
CA LEU A 23 -7.05 -12.95 21.36
C LEU A 23 -7.43 -14.33 20.83
N SER A 24 -8.62 -14.78 21.24
CA SER A 24 -9.30 -15.89 20.56
C SER A 24 -9.59 -15.53 19.09
N ARG A 25 -9.75 -16.53 18.23
CA ARG A 25 -10.04 -16.29 16.80
C ARG A 25 -11.30 -15.46 16.59
N ARG A 26 -12.34 -15.71 17.37
CA ARG A 26 -13.60 -14.94 17.30
C ARG A 26 -13.39 -13.48 17.68
N ALA A 27 -12.71 -13.24 18.80
CA ALA A 27 -12.43 -11.89 19.28
C ALA A 27 -11.53 -11.12 18.30
N PHE A 28 -10.47 -11.77 17.80
CA PHE A 28 -9.61 -11.16 16.79
C PHE A 28 -10.39 -10.79 15.52
N ALA A 29 -11.23 -11.70 15.02
CA ALA A 29 -12.05 -11.46 13.83
C ALA A 29 -13.00 -10.26 14.01
N GLU A 30 -13.60 -10.12 15.20
CA GLU A 30 -14.43 -8.98 15.55
C GLU A 30 -13.62 -7.67 15.53
N VAL A 31 -12.44 -7.65 16.16
CA VAL A 31 -11.56 -6.46 16.18
C VAL A 31 -11.17 -6.02 14.77
N VAL A 32 -10.81 -6.95 13.88
CA VAL A 32 -10.41 -6.62 12.49
C VAL A 32 -11.59 -6.53 11.51
N GLY A 33 -12.83 -6.68 11.96
CA GLY A 33 -14.02 -6.62 11.09
C GLY A 33 -14.11 -7.77 10.05
N MET A 34 -13.62 -8.95 10.40
CA MET A 34 -13.68 -10.18 9.59
C MET A 34 -14.65 -11.20 10.17
N LYS A 35 -15.10 -12.16 9.36
CA LYS A 35 -15.85 -13.32 9.88
C LYS A 35 -14.87 -14.30 10.54
N ALA A 36 -15.24 -14.85 11.70
CA ALA A 36 -14.40 -15.81 12.41
C ALA A 36 -14.02 -17.04 11.55
N LYS A 37 -14.96 -17.49 10.71
CA LYS A 37 -14.70 -18.61 9.78
C LYS A 37 -13.70 -18.26 8.68
N ASP A 38 -13.71 -17.02 8.19
CA ASP A 38 -12.76 -16.56 7.18
C ASP A 38 -11.35 -16.52 7.78
N VAL A 39 -11.20 -15.98 9.00
CA VAL A 39 -9.91 -16.01 9.73
C VAL A 39 -9.43 -17.45 9.90
N GLU A 40 -10.32 -18.37 10.28
CA GLU A 40 -9.97 -19.79 10.46
C GLU A 40 -9.47 -20.42 9.16
N ASN A 41 -10.21 -20.23 8.07
CA ASN A 41 -9.85 -20.77 6.77
C ASN A 41 -8.52 -20.19 6.27
N ILE A 42 -8.25 -18.91 6.52
CA ILE A 42 -6.98 -18.26 6.16
C ILE A 42 -5.83 -18.83 7.00
N GLU A 43 -5.98 -18.93 8.33
CA GLU A 43 -4.94 -19.47 9.22
C GLU A 43 -4.56 -20.92 8.90
N TYR A 44 -5.53 -21.73 8.45
CA TYR A 44 -5.28 -23.12 8.06
C TYR A 44 -4.86 -23.27 6.59
N GLY A 45 -4.79 -22.19 5.82
CA GLY A 45 -4.43 -22.22 4.40
C GLY A 45 -5.53 -22.76 3.48
N ASN A 46 -6.74 -22.95 3.98
CA ASN A 46 -7.93 -23.34 3.19
C ASN A 46 -8.45 -22.17 2.33
N GLN A 47 -8.09 -20.94 2.67
CA GLN A 47 -8.44 -19.72 1.95
C GLN A 47 -7.21 -18.81 1.84
N ARG A 48 -7.03 -18.17 0.69
CA ARG A 48 -6.04 -17.09 0.54
C ARG A 48 -6.58 -15.80 1.16
N MET A 49 -5.70 -15.07 1.82
CA MET A 49 -6.01 -13.73 2.30
C MET A 49 -6.20 -12.80 1.08
N ARG A 50 -7.37 -12.16 0.98
CA ARG A 50 -7.72 -11.24 -0.11
C ARG A 50 -7.26 -9.83 0.24
N ASP A 51 -7.21 -8.94 -0.74
CA ASP A 51 -6.84 -7.53 -0.53
C ASP A 51 -7.71 -6.83 0.52
N LEU A 52 -9.02 -7.11 0.53
CA LEU A 52 -9.93 -6.61 1.57
C LEU A 52 -9.62 -7.17 2.97
N ASP A 53 -9.12 -8.41 3.07
CA ASP A 53 -8.71 -9.00 4.34
C ASP A 53 -7.39 -8.35 4.82
N PHE A 54 -6.46 -8.08 3.91
CA PHE A 54 -5.25 -7.29 4.18
C PHE A 54 -5.59 -5.89 4.68
N GLN A 55 -6.44 -5.16 3.96
CA GLN A 55 -6.86 -3.81 4.35
C GLN A 55 -7.43 -3.79 5.77
N LYS A 56 -8.32 -4.73 6.09
CA LYS A 56 -8.95 -4.86 7.41
C LYS A 56 -7.93 -5.07 8.52
N VAL A 57 -7.01 -6.01 8.35
CA VAL A 57 -5.99 -6.32 9.37
C VAL A 57 -4.99 -5.18 9.50
N CYS A 58 -4.46 -4.66 8.39
CA CYS A 58 -3.45 -3.59 8.39
C CYS A 58 -4.01 -2.25 8.88
N SER A 59 -5.32 -1.99 8.73
CA SER A 59 -5.94 -0.78 9.30
C SER A 59 -5.98 -0.79 10.82
N VAL A 60 -6.08 -1.97 11.43
CA VAL A 60 -6.09 -2.14 12.89
C VAL A 60 -4.68 -2.28 13.46
N TYR A 61 -3.80 -2.99 12.73
CA TYR A 61 -2.42 -3.27 13.14
C TYR A 61 -1.44 -2.71 12.11
N PRO A 62 -1.33 -1.37 11.97
CA PRO A 62 -0.51 -0.73 10.94
C PRO A 62 0.96 -1.13 11.03
N ASP A 63 1.52 -1.25 12.23
CA ASP A 63 2.91 -1.65 12.48
C ASP A 63 3.26 -3.06 11.97
N PHE A 64 2.23 -3.89 11.75
CA PHE A 64 2.37 -5.25 11.25
C PHE A 64 2.14 -5.37 9.74
N SER A 65 1.94 -4.25 9.03
CA SER A 65 1.60 -4.26 7.60
C SER A 65 2.65 -5.00 6.78
N ARG A 66 3.94 -4.62 6.90
CA ARG A 66 5.05 -5.27 6.19
C ARG A 66 5.22 -6.74 6.56
N TRP A 67 5.03 -7.10 7.82
CA TRP A 67 5.04 -8.49 8.26
C TRP A 67 3.92 -9.27 7.58
N ILE A 68 2.68 -8.79 7.67
CA ILE A 68 1.49 -9.48 7.18
C ILE A 68 1.52 -9.65 5.65
N THR A 69 2.02 -8.66 4.90
CA THR A 69 2.06 -8.69 3.43
C THR A 69 3.30 -9.39 2.89
N TYR A 70 4.50 -9.07 3.40
CA TYR A 70 5.78 -9.43 2.80
C TYR A 70 6.73 -10.19 3.72
N GLU A 71 6.34 -10.53 4.95
CA GLU A 71 7.25 -11.11 5.95
C GLU A 71 8.42 -10.15 6.26
N GLY A 72 8.18 -8.85 6.06
CA GLY A 72 9.15 -7.81 6.36
C GLY A 72 9.23 -7.53 7.87
N PRO A 73 10.21 -6.70 8.27
CA PRO A 73 10.31 -6.24 9.66
C PRO A 73 9.02 -5.50 10.08
N LEU A 74 8.74 -5.50 11.39
CA LEU A 74 7.70 -4.66 11.96
C LEU A 74 8.09 -3.20 11.78
N ASP A 75 7.12 -2.37 11.40
CA ASP A 75 7.36 -0.94 11.28
C ASP A 75 7.48 -0.35 12.69
N PRO A 76 8.59 0.33 13.04
CA PRO A 76 8.62 1.11 14.27
C PRO A 76 7.57 2.23 14.16
N ALA A 77 6.91 2.54 15.27
CA ALA A 77 5.86 3.55 15.30
C ALA A 77 6.32 4.88 14.68
N GLU A 78 5.44 5.45 13.86
CA GLU A 78 5.63 6.61 12.98
C GLU A 78 6.80 6.49 11.99
N VAL A 79 6.64 5.58 11.03
CA VAL A 79 7.21 5.86 9.70
C VAL A 79 6.27 6.85 9.03
N SER A 80 6.63 8.13 9.09
CA SER A 80 6.26 9.11 8.07
C SER A 80 6.68 8.50 6.73
N TRP A 81 5.75 7.85 6.05
CA TRP A 81 5.98 7.35 4.71
C TRP A 81 6.17 8.57 3.82
N LYS A 82 7.42 8.99 3.62
CA LYS A 82 7.80 9.62 2.37
C LYS A 82 7.47 8.59 1.31
N VAL A 83 6.38 8.79 0.58
CA VAL A 83 6.18 8.10 -0.69
C VAL A 83 7.51 8.24 -1.42
N GLU A 84 8.14 7.13 -1.82
CA GLU A 84 9.41 7.24 -2.58
C GLU A 84 9.17 8.23 -3.72
N ASP A 85 10.03 9.24 -3.85
CA ASP A 85 9.78 10.42 -4.71
C ASP A 85 9.34 9.99 -6.13
N SER A 86 9.83 8.86 -6.63
CA SER A 86 9.45 8.25 -7.91
C SER A 86 7.98 7.85 -8.03
N ALA A 87 7.37 7.27 -6.98
CA ALA A 87 5.96 6.85 -6.99
C ALA A 87 5.02 8.06 -6.86
N GLN A 88 5.40 9.06 -6.05
CA GLN A 88 4.65 10.31 -5.95
C GLN A 88 4.71 11.07 -7.28
N ARG A 89 5.87 11.14 -7.91
CA ARG A 89 6.06 11.73 -9.24
C ARG A 89 5.24 11.02 -10.31
N ALA A 90 5.24 9.69 -10.34
CA ALA A 90 4.45 8.92 -11.30
C ALA A 90 2.94 9.17 -11.12
N ALA A 91 2.46 9.26 -9.88
CA ALA A 91 1.07 9.59 -9.59
C ALA A 91 0.72 11.03 -10.02
N VAL A 92 1.60 12.00 -9.74
CA VAL A 92 1.42 13.41 -10.16
C VAL A 92 1.41 13.52 -11.69
N TYR A 93 2.35 12.87 -12.38
CA TYR A 93 2.38 12.82 -13.84
C TYR A 93 1.07 12.23 -14.40
N LEU A 94 0.59 11.12 -13.84
CA LEU A 94 -0.62 10.44 -14.31
C LEU A 94 -1.85 11.35 -14.22
N VAL A 95 -2.01 12.07 -13.11
CA VAL A 95 -3.11 13.02 -12.91
C VAL A 95 -2.96 14.25 -13.80
N ARG A 96 -1.74 14.77 -14.01
CA ARG A 96 -1.45 15.85 -14.96
C ARG A 96 -1.89 15.46 -16.38
N SER A 97 -1.58 14.24 -16.82
CA SER A 97 -1.99 13.72 -18.13
C SER A 97 -3.46 13.33 -18.22
N ASN A 98 -4.15 13.15 -17.08
CA ASN A 98 -5.53 12.68 -17.01
C ASN A 98 -6.34 13.42 -15.92
N PRO A 99 -6.68 14.71 -16.12
CA PRO A 99 -7.40 15.51 -15.12
C PRO A 99 -8.75 14.93 -14.69
N GLN A 100 -9.39 14.10 -15.53
CA GLN A 100 -10.63 13.40 -15.23
C GLN A 100 -10.53 12.48 -13.99
N LEU A 101 -9.32 12.08 -13.59
CA LEU A 101 -9.09 11.28 -12.39
C LEU A 101 -9.45 12.05 -11.10
N LEU A 102 -9.53 13.38 -11.15
CA LEU A 102 -9.94 14.21 -10.01
C LEU A 102 -11.46 14.21 -9.77
N ALA A 103 -12.26 13.78 -10.76
CA ALA A 103 -13.71 13.81 -10.67
C ALA A 103 -14.28 12.99 -9.51
N THR A 104 -13.57 11.94 -9.09
CA THR A 104 -13.95 11.07 -7.96
C THR A 104 -13.58 11.67 -6.59
N LEU A 105 -12.72 12.70 -6.57
CA LEU A 105 -12.15 13.29 -5.36
C LEU A 105 -12.78 14.62 -4.97
N GLY A 106 -13.65 15.20 -5.82
CA GLY A 106 -14.29 16.49 -5.55
C GLY A 106 -13.31 17.66 -5.49
N LEU A 107 -12.13 17.53 -6.10
CA LEU A 107 -11.10 18.56 -6.16
C LEU A 107 -11.07 19.18 -7.55
N THR A 108 -10.89 20.50 -7.61
CA THR A 108 -10.63 21.18 -8.88
C THR A 108 -9.17 20.93 -9.32
N LEU A 109 -8.93 21.05 -10.63
CA LEU A 109 -7.58 20.90 -11.18
C LEU A 109 -6.60 21.94 -10.61
N GLU A 110 -7.07 23.18 -10.42
CA GLU A 110 -6.28 24.29 -9.89
C GLU A 110 -5.85 24.04 -8.43
N GLU A 111 -6.78 23.59 -7.58
CA GLU A 111 -6.47 23.22 -6.19
C GLU A 111 -5.48 22.07 -6.10
N TRP A 112 -5.59 21.09 -7.00
CA TRP A 112 -4.68 19.97 -7.06
C TRP A 112 -3.28 20.41 -7.53
N GLN A 113 -3.19 21.24 -8.57
CA GLN A 113 -1.92 21.78 -9.07
C GLN A 113 -1.19 22.59 -8.00
N ALA A 114 -1.89 23.46 -7.27
CA ALA A 114 -1.30 24.25 -6.20
C ALA A 114 -0.65 23.37 -5.10
N ARG A 115 -1.29 22.25 -4.76
CA ARG A 115 -0.77 21.28 -3.76
C ARG A 115 0.47 20.52 -4.24
N HIS A 116 0.62 20.31 -5.54
CA HIS A 116 1.68 19.50 -6.14
C HIS A 116 2.68 20.29 -6.97
N HIS A 117 2.68 21.63 -6.88
CA HIS A 117 3.49 22.53 -7.71
C HIS A 117 4.99 22.14 -7.74
N ALA A 118 5.60 21.85 -6.59
CA ALA A 118 7.02 21.49 -6.52
C ALA A 118 7.37 20.22 -7.32
N VAL A 119 6.45 19.26 -7.40
CA VAL A 119 6.64 18.02 -8.18
C VAL A 119 6.39 18.29 -9.67
N LEU A 120 5.41 19.14 -10.00
CA LEU A 120 5.13 19.55 -11.37
C LEU A 120 6.29 20.35 -11.97
N ASP A 121 6.85 21.30 -11.23
CA ASP A 121 8.00 22.10 -11.67
C ASP A 121 9.22 21.22 -11.98
N SER A 122 9.46 20.20 -11.15
CA SER A 122 10.55 19.25 -11.39
C SER A 122 10.30 18.34 -12.60
N LEU A 123 9.05 17.95 -12.88
CA LEU A 123 8.70 17.19 -14.07
C LEU A 123 8.87 18.02 -15.34
N ASP A 124 8.51 19.29 -15.29
CA ASP A 124 8.64 20.21 -16.43
C ASP A 124 10.11 20.50 -16.76
N GLU A 125 10.98 20.62 -15.74
CA GLU A 125 12.42 20.80 -15.94
C GLU A 125 13.07 19.57 -16.57
N GLU A 126 12.73 18.36 -16.12
CA GLU A 126 13.22 17.12 -16.71
C GLU A 126 12.73 16.94 -18.16
N GLU A 127 11.48 17.30 -18.46
CA GLU A 127 10.98 17.26 -19.84
C GLU A 127 11.68 18.24 -20.78
N ARG A 128 12.10 19.41 -20.28
CA ARG A 128 12.93 20.35 -21.06
C ARG A 128 14.30 19.75 -21.32
N GLN A 129 14.93 19.22 -20.28
CA GLN A 129 16.26 18.61 -20.37
C GLN A 129 16.27 17.41 -21.33
N LEU A 130 15.24 16.56 -21.26
CA LEU A 130 15.02 15.46 -22.20
C LEU A 130 14.76 15.89 -23.63
N ARG A 131 14.20 17.09 -23.87
CA ARG A 131 13.97 17.62 -25.23
C ARG A 131 15.24 18.28 -25.79
N GLU A 132 16.06 18.88 -24.94
CA GLU A 132 17.34 19.50 -25.32
C GLU A 132 18.41 18.44 -25.65
N ASP A 133 18.33 17.26 -25.05
CA ASP A 133 19.26 16.14 -25.28
C ASP A 133 18.93 15.29 -26.54
N ILE A 134 17.85 15.61 -27.29
CA ILE A 134 17.54 14.95 -28.57
C ILE A 134 18.28 15.70 -29.67
N PRO A 135 19.29 15.11 -30.35
CA PRO A 135 19.95 15.76 -31.47
C PRO A 135 18.93 15.98 -32.60
N GLU A 136 18.84 17.19 -33.14
CA GLU A 136 18.17 17.41 -34.42
C GLU A 136 18.89 16.56 -35.50
N GLU A 137 18.16 15.65 -36.14
CA GLU A 137 18.64 14.82 -37.27
C GLU A 137 19.12 15.65 -38.46
#